data_AF-A0A3A1XTL6-F1
#
_entry.id   AF-A0A3A1XTL6-F1
#
_cell.length_a   1.000
_cell.length_b   1.000
_cell.length_c   1.000
_cell.angle_alpha   90.00
_cell.angle_beta   90.00
_cell.angle_gamma   90.00
#
_symmetry.space_group_name_H-M   'P 1'
#
loop_
_entity.id
_entity.type
_entity.pdbx_description
1 polymer ?
#
loop_
_entity_poly.entity_id
_entity_poly.type
_entity_poly.pdbx_seq_one_letter_code
_entity_poly.pdbx_strand_id
1 'polypeptide(L)'
;TPKYLEDTTTRVTSENFYWENRIIAALADAAFNDTANAIERYQEVVGSLGHAMVKSTDAAVADILGVDLADYEPEREGDEGEDYDDLVRDPEAIIAELRNDKVREALAEANDDMAAKLKKETDSLLDTVLYITSMRMKNGFNRSDH
;
A
#
# COMPACT_ATOMS: atom_id res chain seq x y z
N THR A 1 4.00 -11.91 4.87
CA THR A 1 4.05 -10.50 4.42
C THR A 1 4.82 -10.46 3.12
N PRO A 2 4.43 -9.64 2.14
CA PRO A 2 5.12 -9.59 0.85
C PRO A 2 6.56 -9.06 1.00
N LYS A 3 7.53 -9.68 0.30
CA LYS A 3 8.96 -9.38 0.44
C LYS A 3 9.35 -7.92 0.22
N TYR A 4 8.64 -7.20 -0.67
CA TYR A 4 8.90 -5.79 -0.96
C TYR A 4 8.59 -4.87 0.23
N LEU A 5 7.65 -5.29 1.09
CA LEU A 5 7.22 -4.58 2.31
C LEU A 5 7.82 -5.16 3.58
N GLU A 6 8.37 -6.38 3.51
CA GLU A 6 9.00 -7.09 4.61
C GLU A 6 10.45 -6.63 4.85
N ASP A 7 10.92 -6.81 6.08
CA ASP A 7 12.32 -6.74 6.50
C ASP A 7 13.14 -5.59 5.90
N THR A 8 13.20 -4.46 6.62
CA THR A 8 14.16 -3.40 6.30
C THR A 8 15.58 -3.94 6.39
N THR A 9 16.17 -4.23 5.23
CA THR A 9 17.55 -4.74 5.17
C THR A 9 18.53 -3.63 5.56
N THR A 10 19.72 -3.99 6.06
CA THR A 10 20.78 -3.01 6.35
C THR A 10 21.43 -2.44 5.08
N ARG A 11 21.23 -3.09 3.93
CA ARG A 11 21.78 -2.69 2.64
C ARG A 11 20.78 -1.82 1.88
N VAL A 12 21.22 -0.62 1.48
CA VAL A 12 20.43 0.26 0.59
C VAL A 12 20.14 -0.44 -0.74
N THR A 13 18.88 -0.40 -1.19
CA THR A 13 18.42 -1.01 -2.45
C THR A 13 17.12 -0.36 -2.92
N SER A 14 16.83 -0.38 -4.23
CA SER A 14 15.49 -0.06 -4.78
C SER A 14 14.52 -1.23 -4.69
N GLU A 15 14.98 -2.42 -4.28
CA GLU A 15 14.13 -3.62 -4.20
C GLU A 15 13.32 -3.73 -2.88
N ASN A 16 13.32 -2.69 -2.06
CA ASN A 16 12.64 -2.65 -0.77
C ASN A 16 12.00 -1.27 -0.57
N PHE A 17 10.72 -1.26 -0.22
CA PHE A 17 9.90 -0.06 -0.16
C PHE A 17 10.50 1.03 0.75
N TYR A 18 11.05 0.67 1.91
CA TYR A 18 11.63 1.64 2.84
C TYR A 18 12.83 2.39 2.26
N TRP A 19 13.70 1.68 1.53
CA TRP A 19 14.90 2.26 0.92
C TRP A 19 14.56 3.01 -0.35
N GLU A 20 13.68 2.47 -1.17
CA GLU A 20 13.24 3.11 -2.40
C GLU A 20 12.60 4.46 -2.12
N ASN A 21 11.68 4.55 -1.15
CA ASN A 21 11.10 5.82 -0.72
C ASN A 21 12.14 6.83 -0.22
N ARG A 22 13.23 6.38 0.44
CA ARG A 22 14.31 7.28 0.86
C ARG A 22 15.12 7.81 -0.31
N ILE A 23 15.38 6.97 -1.30
CA ILE A 23 16.07 7.37 -2.53
C ILE A 23 15.20 8.40 -3.25
N ILE A 24 13.92 8.12 -3.43
CA ILE A 24 12.95 9.04 -4.03
C ILE A 24 12.92 10.37 -3.27
N ALA A 25 12.77 10.34 -1.95
CA ALA A 25 12.71 11.55 -1.13
C ALA A 25 13.98 12.40 -1.26
N ALA A 26 15.16 11.78 -1.21
CA ALA A 26 16.43 12.49 -1.35
C ALA A 26 16.60 13.14 -2.73
N LEU A 27 16.14 12.47 -3.80
CA LEU A 27 16.15 13.02 -5.15
C LEU A 27 15.10 14.13 -5.33
N ALA A 28 13.88 13.90 -4.86
CA ALA A 28 12.78 14.85 -4.96
C ALA A 28 13.06 16.14 -4.19
N ASP A 29 13.69 16.07 -3.00
CA ASP A 29 14.09 17.26 -2.24
C ASP A 29 15.01 18.19 -3.05
N ALA A 30 15.99 17.61 -3.77
CA ALA A 30 16.93 18.37 -4.59
C ALA A 30 16.29 19.07 -5.81
N ALA A 31 15.10 18.64 -6.24
CA ALA A 31 14.37 19.21 -7.38
C ALA A 31 12.87 19.42 -7.05
N PHE A 32 12.56 19.85 -5.83
CA PHE A 32 11.21 19.85 -5.27
C PHE A 32 10.13 20.39 -6.22
N ASN A 33 10.32 21.61 -6.75
CA ASN A 33 9.35 22.24 -7.64
C ASN A 33 9.09 21.45 -8.93
N ASP A 34 10.11 20.76 -9.45
CA ASP A 34 10.02 20.00 -10.69
C ASP A 34 9.41 18.60 -10.46
N THR A 35 9.53 18.06 -9.25
CA THR A 35 9.05 16.71 -8.90
C THR A 35 7.72 16.67 -8.15
N ALA A 36 7.24 17.80 -7.60
CA ALA A 36 6.04 17.86 -6.77
C ALA A 36 4.82 17.21 -7.44
N ASN A 37 4.54 17.55 -8.70
CA ASN A 37 3.43 16.97 -9.46
C ASN A 37 3.53 15.44 -9.63
N ALA A 38 4.75 14.89 -9.73
CA ALA A 38 4.96 13.44 -9.83
C ALA A 38 4.67 12.75 -8.50
N ILE A 39 5.05 13.38 -7.38
CA ILE A 39 4.74 12.89 -6.03
C ILE A 39 3.24 12.90 -5.77
N GLU A 40 2.55 14.00 -6.08
CA GLU A 40 1.10 14.12 -5.91
C GLU A 40 0.35 13.06 -6.72
N ARG A 41 0.70 12.92 -8.00
CA ARG A 41 0.12 11.88 -8.86
C ARG A 41 0.33 10.48 -8.30
N TYR A 42 1.52 10.17 -7.81
CA TYR A 42 1.80 8.87 -7.19
C TYR A 42 0.93 8.63 -5.96
N GLN A 43 0.77 9.64 -5.09
CA GLN A 43 -0.09 9.55 -3.90
C GLN A 43 -1.56 9.30 -4.28
N GLU A 44 -2.07 10.00 -5.28
CA GLU A 44 -3.44 9.79 -5.80
C GLU A 44 -3.62 8.37 -6.36
N VAL A 45 -2.67 7.90 -7.18
CA VAL A 45 -2.73 6.56 -7.79
C VAL A 45 -2.69 5.48 -6.70
N VAL A 46 -1.72 5.52 -5.79
CA VAL A 46 -1.60 4.52 -4.73
C VAL A 46 -2.80 4.56 -3.78
N GLY A 47 -3.30 5.75 -3.43
CA GLY A 47 -4.52 5.88 -2.64
C GLY A 47 -5.74 5.25 -3.33
N SER A 48 -5.92 5.51 -4.63
CA SER A 48 -7.02 4.93 -5.41
C SER A 48 -6.92 3.40 -5.53
N LEU A 49 -5.70 2.87 -5.73
CA LEU A 49 -5.44 1.43 -5.76
C LEU A 49 -5.76 0.79 -4.41
N GLY A 50 -5.33 1.40 -3.30
CA GLY A 50 -5.63 0.91 -1.96
C GLY A 50 -7.12 0.74 -1.72
N HIS A 51 -7.92 1.77 -2.04
CA HIS A 51 -9.38 1.70 -1.89
C HIS A 51 -10.01 0.62 -2.79
N ALA A 52 -9.58 0.52 -4.05
CA ALA A 52 -10.10 -0.50 -4.97
C ALA A 52 -9.80 -1.92 -4.48
N MET A 53 -8.59 -2.14 -3.96
CA MET A 53 -8.14 -3.45 -3.47
C MET A 53 -8.82 -3.89 -2.18
N VAL A 54 -9.05 -2.98 -1.23
CA VAL A 54 -9.84 -3.27 -0.03
C VAL A 54 -11.24 -3.73 -0.45
N LYS A 55 -11.90 -2.95 -1.30
CA LYS A 55 -13.24 -3.28 -1.79
C LYS A 55 -13.32 -4.64 -2.49
N SER A 56 -12.35 -4.97 -3.36
CA SER A 56 -12.34 -6.26 -4.04
C SER A 56 -12.02 -7.43 -3.10
N THR A 57 -11.15 -7.20 -2.12
CA THR A 57 -10.79 -8.21 -1.11
C THR A 57 -11.96 -8.49 -0.20
N ASP A 58 -12.67 -7.47 0.27
CA ASP A 58 -13.86 -7.60 1.10
C ASP A 58 -14.93 -8.43 0.38
N ALA A 59 -15.18 -8.15 -0.91
CA ALA A 59 -16.11 -8.93 -1.72
C ALA A 59 -15.69 -10.40 -1.86
N ALA A 60 -14.41 -10.67 -2.12
CA ALA A 60 -13.90 -12.03 -2.25
C ALA A 60 -13.99 -12.81 -0.92
N VAL A 61 -13.71 -12.16 0.21
CA VAL A 61 -13.84 -12.77 1.54
C VAL A 61 -15.30 -13.03 1.88
N ALA A 62 -16.20 -12.08 1.57
CA ALA A 62 -17.63 -12.26 1.78
C ALA A 62 -18.18 -13.46 0.99
N ASP A 63 -17.78 -13.61 -0.28
CA ASP A 63 -18.13 -14.77 -1.11
C ASP A 63 -17.62 -16.10 -0.52
N ILE A 64 -16.39 -16.12 0.01
CA ILE A 64 -15.81 -17.31 0.64
C ILE A 64 -16.57 -17.72 1.90
N LEU A 65 -16.99 -16.73 2.69
CA LEU A 65 -17.73 -16.93 3.94
C LEU A 65 -19.25 -17.13 3.70
N GLY A 66 -19.74 -16.83 2.49
CA GLY A 66 -21.16 -16.88 2.17
C GLY A 66 -21.99 -15.84 2.91
N VAL A 67 -21.39 -14.68 3.20
CA VAL A 67 -22.06 -13.54 3.86
C VAL A 67 -22.36 -12.44 2.86
N ASP A 68 -23.44 -11.70 3.05
CA ASP A 68 -23.71 -10.49 2.28
C ASP A 68 -23.09 -9.29 3.00
N LEU A 69 -22.29 -8.50 2.28
CA LEU A 69 -21.73 -7.25 2.82
C LEU A 69 -22.83 -6.21 3.12
N ALA A 70 -24.00 -6.32 2.49
CA ALA A 70 -25.16 -5.47 2.78
C ALA A 70 -25.75 -5.74 4.17
N ASP A 71 -25.53 -6.94 4.72
CA ASP A 71 -25.97 -7.33 6.07
C ASP A 71 -25.01 -6.81 7.15
N TYR A 72 -23.90 -6.16 6.77
CA TYR A 72 -22.98 -5.56 7.71
C TYR A 72 -23.60 -4.33 8.39
N GLU A 73 -23.95 -4.49 9.65
CA GLU A 73 -24.25 -3.37 10.54
C GLU A 73 -22.96 -2.91 11.24
N PRO A 74 -22.51 -1.66 11.04
CA PRO A 74 -21.35 -1.15 11.75
C PRO A 74 -21.63 -1.15 13.25
N GLU A 75 -20.62 -1.56 14.04
CA GLU A 75 -20.69 -1.49 15.50
C GLU A 75 -20.99 -0.04 15.91
N ARG A 76 -22.01 0.13 16.76
CA ARG A 76 -22.42 1.46 17.22
C ARG A 76 -21.30 2.01 18.10
N GLU A 77 -20.80 3.21 17.78
CA GLU A 77 -19.97 3.95 18.74
C GLU A 77 -20.83 4.18 19.99
N GLY A 78 -20.43 3.59 21.12
CA GLY A 78 -21.16 3.75 22.38
C GLY A 78 -21.04 5.19 22.87
N ASP A 79 -22.18 5.84 23.10
CA ASP A 79 -22.23 7.16 23.73
C ASP A 79 -21.62 7.12 25.14
N GLU A 80 -21.05 8.25 25.59
CA GLU A 80 -20.49 8.37 26.94
C GLU A 80 -21.52 7.96 28.02
N GLY A 81 -21.23 6.87 28.73
CA GLY A 81 -22.04 6.39 29.86
C GLY A 81 -22.93 5.18 29.59
N GLU A 82 -22.86 4.59 28.39
CA GLU A 82 -23.52 3.31 28.12
C GLU A 82 -22.70 2.10 28.57
N ASP A 83 -23.40 1.03 28.97
CA ASP A 83 -22.79 -0.24 29.35
C ASP A 83 -22.32 -0.98 28.10
N TYR A 84 -21.01 -1.19 27.99
CA TYR A 84 -20.34 -1.70 26.79
C TYR A 84 -20.37 -3.23 26.66
N ASP A 85 -21.14 -3.93 27.51
CA ASP A 85 -21.09 -5.40 27.62
C ASP A 85 -21.52 -6.13 26.32
N ASP A 86 -22.30 -5.47 25.45
CA ASP A 86 -22.74 -5.97 24.13
C ASP A 86 -22.01 -5.32 22.92
N LEU A 87 -21.03 -4.43 23.14
CA LEU A 87 -20.43 -3.60 22.09
C LEU A 87 -19.14 -4.13 21.46
N VAL A 88 -18.63 -5.28 21.92
CA VAL A 88 -17.41 -5.88 21.38
C VAL A 88 -17.68 -7.32 21.00
N ARG A 89 -17.61 -7.65 19.70
CA ARG A 89 -17.61 -9.05 19.23
C ARG A 89 -16.59 -9.84 20.02
N ASP A 90 -16.99 -10.99 20.55
CA ASP A 90 -16.10 -11.94 21.20
C ASP A 90 -14.83 -12.15 20.33
N PRO A 91 -13.65 -11.71 20.80
CA PRO A 91 -12.42 -11.85 20.03
C PRO A 91 -12.12 -13.30 19.66
N GLU A 92 -12.53 -14.27 20.48
CA GLU A 92 -12.35 -15.69 20.18
C GLU A 92 -13.21 -16.12 19.00
N ALA A 93 -14.45 -15.63 18.89
CA ALA A 93 -15.33 -15.87 17.75
C ALA A 93 -14.78 -15.27 16.46
N ILE A 94 -14.25 -14.03 16.50
CA ILE A 94 -13.57 -13.40 15.36
C ILE A 94 -12.35 -14.22 14.92
N ILE A 95 -11.52 -14.64 15.87
CA ILE A 95 -10.33 -15.46 15.59
C ILE A 95 -10.72 -16.80 14.98
N ALA A 96 -11.81 -17.42 15.43
CA ALA A 96 -12.31 -18.67 14.88
C ALA A 96 -12.77 -18.53 13.42
N GLU A 97 -13.50 -17.47 13.08
CA GLU A 97 -13.93 -17.15 11.71
C GLU A 97 -12.72 -16.90 10.79
N LEU A 98 -11.72 -16.15 11.29
CA LEU A 98 -10.48 -15.82 10.56
C LEU A 98 -9.48 -16.99 10.45
N ARG A 99 -9.73 -18.12 11.10
CA ARG A 99 -8.96 -19.37 10.92
C ARG A 99 -9.41 -20.19 9.71
N ASN A 100 -10.28 -19.65 8.87
CA ASN A 100 -10.61 -20.24 7.59
C ASN A 100 -9.40 -20.18 6.64
N ASP A 101 -8.82 -21.34 6.31
CA ASP A 101 -7.63 -21.45 5.46
C ASP A 101 -7.82 -20.77 4.08
N LYS A 102 -9.03 -20.82 3.52
CA LYS A 102 -9.32 -20.16 2.23
C LYS A 102 -9.32 -18.64 2.34
N VAL A 103 -9.83 -18.09 3.46
CA VAL A 103 -9.76 -16.66 3.73
C VAL A 103 -8.31 -16.23 3.89
N ARG A 104 -7.48 -17.02 4.60
CA ARG A 104 -6.06 -16.72 4.77
C ARG A 104 -5.30 -16.76 3.44
N GLU A 105 -5.62 -17.70 2.57
CA GLU A 105 -5.06 -17.78 1.21
C GLU A 105 -5.47 -16.57 0.37
N ALA A 106 -6.75 -16.20 0.35
CA ALA A 106 -7.24 -15.03 -0.38
C ALA A 106 -6.60 -13.71 0.12
N LEU A 107 -6.46 -13.55 1.44
CA LEU A 107 -5.78 -12.40 2.04
C LEU A 107 -4.27 -12.39 1.72
N ALA A 108 -3.62 -13.55 1.64
CA ALA A 108 -2.21 -13.63 1.25
C ALA A 108 -2.03 -13.23 -0.21
N GLU A 109 -2.88 -13.72 -1.11
CA GLU A 109 -2.87 -13.34 -2.52
C GLU A 109 -3.13 -11.84 -2.73
N ALA A 110 -4.14 -11.29 -2.03
CA ALA A 110 -4.44 -9.86 -2.08
C ALA A 110 -3.25 -8.99 -1.60
N ASN A 111 -2.54 -9.43 -0.56
CA ASN A 111 -1.34 -8.76 -0.08
C ASN A 111 -0.21 -8.80 -1.11
N ASP A 112 0.02 -9.94 -1.77
CA ASP A 112 1.05 -10.07 -2.80
C ASP A 112 0.74 -9.21 -4.03
N ASP A 113 -0.52 -9.18 -4.47
CA ASP A 113 -0.98 -8.30 -5.56
C ASP A 113 -0.82 -6.81 -5.18
N MET A 114 -1.13 -6.45 -3.92
CA MET A 114 -0.99 -5.08 -3.43
C MET A 114 0.46 -4.64 -3.47
N ALA A 115 1.36 -5.48 -2.97
CA ALA A 115 2.79 -5.21 -2.97
C ALA A 115 3.35 -5.12 -4.39
N ALA A 116 2.89 -5.96 -5.32
CA ALA A 116 3.31 -5.91 -6.72
C ALA A 116 2.89 -4.61 -7.41
N LYS A 117 1.62 -4.20 -7.23
CA LYS A 117 1.10 -2.93 -7.76
C LYS A 117 1.80 -1.73 -7.15
N LEU A 118 1.98 -1.73 -5.82
CA LEU A 118 2.70 -0.69 -5.12
C LEU A 118 4.13 -0.57 -5.63
N LYS A 119 4.86 -1.69 -5.72
CA LYS A 119 6.23 -1.70 -6.25
C LYS A 119 6.29 -1.08 -7.64
N LYS A 120 5.39 -1.49 -8.53
CA LYS A 120 5.33 -0.96 -9.91
C LYS A 120 5.15 0.56 -9.93
N GLU A 121 4.24 1.10 -9.12
CA GLU A 121 4.01 2.55 -9.06
C GLU A 121 5.16 3.29 -8.38
N THR A 122 5.81 2.69 -7.36
CA THR A 122 7.01 3.26 -6.72
C THR A 122 8.21 3.29 -7.69
N ASP A 123 8.45 2.20 -8.44
CA ASP A 123 9.50 2.11 -9.46
C ASP A 123 9.30 3.20 -10.54
N SER A 124 8.04 3.41 -10.96
CA SER A 124 7.66 4.44 -11.93
C SER A 124 7.93 5.86 -11.40
N LEU A 125 7.65 6.10 -10.11
CA LEU A 125 7.99 7.36 -9.47
C LEU A 125 9.51 7.57 -9.37
N LEU A 126 10.25 6.52 -8.97
CA LEU A 126 11.72 6.56 -8.92
C LEU A 126 12.31 6.89 -10.30
N ASP A 127 11.84 6.24 -11.36
CA ASP A 127 12.27 6.52 -12.74
C ASP A 127 12.05 7.99 -13.11
N THR A 128 10.84 8.50 -12.86
CA THR A 128 10.47 9.89 -13.16
C THR A 128 11.34 10.89 -12.39
N VAL A 129 11.49 10.71 -11.07
CA VAL A 129 12.24 11.61 -10.21
C VAL A 129 13.74 11.56 -10.53
N LEU A 130 14.28 10.36 -10.76
CA LEU A 130 15.68 10.18 -11.17
C LEU A 130 15.94 10.86 -12.51
N TYR A 131 15.05 10.71 -13.49
CA TYR A 131 15.17 11.36 -14.78
C TYR A 131 15.21 12.89 -14.63
N ILE A 132 14.22 13.48 -13.95
CA ILE A 132 14.13 14.95 -13.75
C ILE A 132 15.38 15.50 -13.06
N THR A 133 15.83 14.83 -12.00
CA THR A 133 16.99 15.26 -11.22
C THR A 133 18.29 15.11 -12.00
N SER A 134 18.46 14.00 -12.74
CA SER A 134 19.66 13.73 -13.54
C SER A 134 19.90 14.78 -14.63
N MET A 135 18.84 15.27 -15.27
CA MET A 135 18.90 16.31 -16.31
C MET A 135 19.44 17.65 -15.79
N ARG A 136 19.44 17.86 -14.47
CA ARG A 136 19.92 19.09 -13.83
C ARG A 136 21.34 18.97 -13.27
N MET A 137 21.95 17.80 -13.36
CA MET A 137 23.26 17.53 -12.77
C MET A 137 24.38 18.25 -13.53
N LYS A 138 25.24 18.98 -12.80
CA LYS A 138 26.44 19.64 -13.36
C LYS A 138 27.51 18.64 -13.83
N ASN A 139 27.59 17.49 -13.14
CA ASN A 139 28.42 16.33 -13.52
C ASN A 139 27.54 15.21 -14.12
N GLY A 140 26.55 15.58 -14.94
CA GLY A 140 25.62 14.64 -15.54
C GLY A 140 26.27 13.83 -16.67
N PHE A 141 25.94 12.53 -16.74
CA PHE A 141 26.24 11.71 -17.91
C PHE A 141 25.11 11.87 -18.93
N ASN A 142 25.15 12.97 -19.70
CA ASN A 142 24.21 13.15 -20.81
C ASN A 142 24.63 12.21 -21.95
N ARG A 143 23.93 11.08 -22.10
CA ARG A 143 24.10 10.22 -23.27
C ARG A 143 23.48 10.94 -24.46
N SER A 144 24.30 11.69 -25.19
CA SER A 144 23.94 12.30 -26.46
C SER A 144 23.97 11.20 -27.52
N ASP A 145 22.87 10.46 -27.65
CA ASP A 145 22.73 9.53 -28.78
C ASP A 145 22.63 10.38 -30.06
N HIS A 146 23.58 10.16 -30.98
CA HIS A 146 23.58 10.65 -32.36
C HIS A 146 22.66 9.80 -33.23
#